data_AF-A0A314YJ29-F1
#
_entry.id   AF-A0A314YJ29-F1
#
_cell.length_a   1.000
_cell.length_b   1.000
_cell.length_c   1.000
_cell.angle_alpha   90.00
_cell.angle_beta   90.00
_cell.angle_gamma   90.00
#
_symmetry.space_group_name_H-M   'P 1'
#
loop_
_entity.id
_entity.type
_entity.pdbx_description
1 polymer ?
#
loop_
_entity_poly.entity_id
_entity_poly.type
_entity_poly.pdbx_seq_one_letter_code
_entity_poly.pdbx_strand_id
1 'polypeptide(L)'
;MLALGSPTIRVRTSTNCNVLLKELQQIWNDIGESEADQDRMLLELERECLDVYRRKVDEAANAKARLHQSVAAKEAELATLMATLGELNIDSPIQREKRSNSLEQKLASVAPLVEDLRVKKEERMKQFSDIKAQIEKISGEISGYNHLNNAPVSSLTLDEQDLSVRKLTEYQAHLHTLQKEKSDRLHKVLECVNEVHSLCGVLGLDFGQTVSEVDPSLHRTSIEQSTTSAIAHLKA
;
A
#
# COMPACT_ATOMS: atom_id res chain seq x y z
N MET A 1 19.78 21.34 35.92
CA MET A 1 20.09 22.50 35.05
C MET A 1 20.12 22.03 33.62
N LEU A 2 19.08 22.28 32.80
CA LEU A 2 19.19 22.34 31.35
C LEU A 2 18.13 23.32 30.83
N ALA A 3 18.61 24.26 30.03
CA ALA A 3 17.93 25.48 29.63
C ALA A 3 16.77 25.20 28.67
N LEU A 4 15.58 25.66 29.04
CA LEU A 4 14.42 25.77 28.16
C LEU A 4 14.68 26.95 27.21
N GLY A 5 15.06 26.63 25.97
CA GLY A 5 15.04 27.60 24.88
C GLY A 5 13.59 27.93 24.54
N SER A 6 13.05 28.97 25.18
CA SER A 6 11.80 29.60 24.73
C SER A 6 12.01 30.16 23.32
N PRO A 7 11.10 29.91 22.36
CA PRO A 7 11.11 30.65 21.11
C PRO A 7 10.75 32.10 21.46
N THR A 8 11.77 32.96 21.50
CA THR A 8 11.59 34.39 21.74
C THR A 8 10.85 34.97 20.54
N ILE A 9 9.52 35.07 20.65
CA ILE A 9 8.76 35.99 19.81
C ILE A 9 9.32 37.36 20.13
N ARG A 10 10.14 37.89 19.21
CA ARG A 10 10.71 39.23 19.33
C ARG A 10 9.59 40.22 19.05
N VAL A 11 8.80 40.52 20.07
CA VAL A 11 7.77 41.56 20.04
C VAL A 11 8.48 42.91 19.89
N ARG A 12 8.68 43.33 18.64
CA ARG A 12 9.26 44.63 18.24
C ARG A 12 8.23 45.77 18.34
N THR A 13 6.99 45.49 18.73
CA THR A 13 5.86 46.42 18.62
C THR A 13 5.82 47.48 19.73
N SER A 14 6.32 47.18 20.94
CA SER A 14 6.17 48.07 22.09
C SER A 14 6.85 49.44 21.91
N THR A 15 7.94 49.51 21.14
CA THR A 15 8.68 50.76 20.93
C THR A 15 8.02 51.67 19.89
N ASN A 16 7.34 51.12 18.89
CA ASN A 16 6.72 51.90 17.83
C ASN A 16 5.31 52.40 18.21
N CYS A 17 4.52 51.60 18.94
CA CYS A 17 3.19 52.04 19.40
C CYS A 17 3.31 53.25 20.34
N ASN A 18 4.32 53.27 21.22
CA ASN A 18 4.57 54.38 22.14
C ASN A 18 4.95 55.69 21.42
N VAL A 19 5.59 55.62 20.26
CA VAL A 19 5.91 56.81 19.45
C VAL A 19 4.63 57.37 18.82
N LEU A 20 3.82 56.51 18.19
CA LEU A 20 2.56 56.89 17.56
C LEU A 20 1.55 57.46 18.57
N LEU A 21 1.48 56.89 19.78
CA LEU A 21 0.61 57.40 20.84
C LEU A 21 1.03 58.81 21.31
N LYS A 22 2.34 59.09 21.38
CA LYS A 22 2.82 60.44 21.71
C LYS A 22 2.50 61.45 20.62
N GLU A 23 2.64 61.07 19.35
CA GLU A 23 2.23 61.91 18.22
C GLU A 23 0.73 62.20 18.23
N LEU A 24 -0.09 61.17 18.47
CA LEU A 24 -1.55 61.31 18.58
C LEU A 24 -1.95 62.25 19.73
N GLN A 25 -1.28 62.13 20.88
CA GLN A 25 -1.52 62.99 22.03
C GLN A 25 -1.11 64.45 21.76
N GLN A 26 -0.02 64.67 21.02
CA GLN A 26 0.35 66.03 20.58
C GLN A 26 -0.70 66.62 19.64
N ILE A 27 -1.20 65.85 18.68
CA ILE A 27 -2.26 66.29 17.75
C ILE A 27 -3.53 66.65 18.51
N TRP A 28 -3.97 65.81 19.45
CA TRP A 28 -5.14 66.08 20.30
C TRP A 28 -4.98 67.38 21.09
N ASN A 29 -3.80 67.63 21.64
CA ASN A 29 -3.49 68.90 22.32
C ASN A 29 -3.57 70.09 21.36
N ASP A 30 -3.06 69.95 20.13
CA ASP A 30 -3.03 71.03 19.15
C ASP A 30 -4.43 71.42 18.64
N ILE A 31 -5.35 70.46 18.53
CA ILE A 31 -6.72 70.69 18.02
C ILE A 31 -7.78 70.93 19.10
N GLY A 32 -7.46 70.70 20.38
CA GLY A 32 -8.40 70.86 21.48
C GLY A 32 -9.32 69.65 21.74
N GLU A 33 -8.87 68.44 21.36
CA GLU A 33 -9.15 67.15 22.01
C GLU A 33 -9.97 67.11 23.31
N SER A 34 -11.26 66.73 23.33
CA SER A 34 -11.95 66.47 24.61
C SER A 34 -11.37 65.23 25.30
N GLU A 35 -11.11 65.26 26.62
CA GLU A 35 -10.58 64.10 27.36
C GLU A 35 -11.48 62.85 27.19
N ALA A 36 -12.80 63.05 27.22
CA ALA A 36 -13.76 61.96 26.99
C ALA A 36 -13.68 61.38 25.57
N ASP A 37 -13.26 62.18 24.58
CA ASP A 37 -13.14 61.75 23.18
C ASP A 37 -11.83 61.01 22.97
N GLN A 38 -10.75 61.49 23.60
CA GLN A 38 -9.46 60.82 23.68
C GLN A 38 -9.60 59.42 24.32
N ASP A 39 -10.27 59.32 25.48
CA ASP A 39 -10.51 58.05 26.15
C ASP A 39 -11.31 57.07 25.30
N ARG A 40 -12.35 57.54 24.60
CA ARG A 40 -13.13 56.69 23.69
C ARG A 40 -12.26 56.15 22.54
N MET A 41 -11.43 56.99 21.93
CA MET A 41 -10.53 56.58 20.86
C MET A 41 -9.45 55.61 21.34
N LEU A 42 -8.88 55.83 22.53
CA LEU A 42 -7.90 54.90 23.12
C LEU A 42 -8.51 53.54 23.42
N LEU A 43 -9.72 53.49 24.00
CA LEU A 43 -10.46 52.25 24.23
C LEU A 43 -10.76 51.50 22.93
N GLU A 44 -11.08 52.21 21.85
CA GLU A 44 -11.28 51.62 20.53
C GLU A 44 -9.98 51.01 19.98
N LEU A 45 -8.85 51.72 20.08
CA LEU A 45 -7.53 51.20 19.68
C LEU A 45 -7.14 49.95 20.48
N GLU A 46 -7.34 49.96 21.79
CA GLU A 46 -7.08 48.80 22.65
C GLU A 46 -7.96 47.60 22.25
N ARG A 47 -9.25 47.84 21.99
CA ARG A 47 -10.19 46.82 21.51
C ARG A 47 -9.74 46.23 20.19
N GLU A 48 -9.44 47.07 19.20
CA GLU A 48 -8.99 46.61 17.87
C GLU A 48 -7.66 45.84 17.95
N CYS A 49 -6.73 46.29 18.77
CA CYS A 49 -5.46 45.62 19.02
C CYS A 49 -5.69 44.23 19.62
N LEU A 50 -6.55 44.12 20.64
CA LEU A 50 -6.95 42.85 21.24
C LEU A 50 -7.64 41.92 20.22
N ASP A 51 -8.52 42.46 19.38
CA ASP A 51 -9.21 41.68 18.35
C ASP A 51 -8.24 41.12 17.31
N VAL A 52 -7.20 41.88 16.93
CA VAL A 52 -6.12 41.39 16.07
C VAL A 52 -5.36 40.25 16.76
N TYR A 53 -4.99 40.39 18.03
CA TYR A 53 -4.33 39.31 18.77
C TYR A 53 -5.20 38.06 18.88
N ARG A 54 -6.48 38.19 19.25
CA ARG A 54 -7.41 37.04 19.32
C ARG A 54 -7.49 36.34 17.98
N ARG A 55 -7.70 37.08 16.89
CA ARG A 55 -7.75 36.52 15.54
C ARG A 55 -6.48 35.76 15.19
N LYS A 56 -5.30 36.29 15.50
CA LYS A 56 -4.01 35.61 15.23
C LYS A 56 -3.82 34.36 16.07
N VAL A 57 -4.27 34.37 17.32
CA VAL A 57 -4.27 33.19 18.19
C VAL A 57 -5.22 32.12 17.63
N ASP A 58 -6.42 32.50 17.22
CA ASP A 58 -7.40 31.58 16.64
C ASP A 58 -6.89 30.98 15.32
N GLU A 59 -6.29 31.78 14.44
CA GLU A 59 -5.64 31.33 13.21
C GLU A 59 -4.55 30.28 13.49
N ALA A 60 -3.68 30.55 14.48
CA ALA A 60 -2.61 29.63 14.88
C ALA A 60 -3.15 28.35 15.53
N ALA A 61 -4.19 28.45 16.36
CA ALA A 61 -4.85 27.30 16.98
C ALA A 61 -5.50 26.39 15.91
N ASN A 62 -6.18 27.00 14.93
CA ASN A 62 -6.78 26.28 13.80
C ASN A 62 -5.72 25.61 12.92
N ALA A 63 -4.59 26.29 12.65
CA ALA A 63 -3.47 25.69 11.92
C ALA A 63 -2.89 24.47 12.66
N LYS A 64 -2.69 24.59 13.98
CA LYS A 64 -2.23 23.48 14.83
C LYS A 64 -3.21 22.30 14.81
N ALA A 65 -4.52 22.56 14.92
CA ALA A 65 -5.54 21.51 14.87
C ALA A 65 -5.52 20.76 13.53
N ARG A 66 -5.42 21.47 12.40
CA ARG A 66 -5.29 20.87 11.07
C ARG A 66 -4.05 19.98 10.93
N LEU A 67 -2.91 20.44 11.46
CA LEU A 67 -1.69 19.62 11.46
C LEU A 67 -1.84 18.34 12.28
N HIS A 68 -2.45 18.41 13.46
CA HIS A 68 -2.74 17.21 14.26
C HIS A 68 -3.64 16.22 13.52
N GLN A 69 -4.70 16.72 12.86
CA GLN A 69 -5.59 15.87 12.07
C GLN A 69 -4.84 15.21 10.90
N SER A 70 -3.98 15.95 10.20
CA SER A 70 -3.18 15.41 9.11
C SER A 70 -2.22 14.32 9.57
N VAL A 71 -1.57 14.50 10.72
CA VAL A 71 -0.69 13.47 11.31
C VAL A 71 -1.50 12.22 11.66
N ALA A 72 -2.61 12.37 12.38
CA ALA A 72 -3.47 11.24 12.75
C ALA A 72 -4.00 10.47 11.54
N ALA A 73 -4.40 11.18 10.47
CA ALA A 73 -4.84 10.56 9.23
C ALA A 73 -3.72 9.73 8.56
N LYS A 74 -2.50 10.26 8.53
CA LYS A 74 -1.34 9.55 7.96
C LYS A 74 -0.90 8.37 8.81
N GLU A 75 -0.94 8.48 10.13
CA GLU A 75 -0.68 7.36 11.05
C GLU A 75 -1.73 6.26 10.90
N ALA A 76 -3.02 6.61 10.73
CA ALA A 76 -4.08 5.64 10.48
C ALA A 76 -3.93 4.94 9.12
N GLU A 77 -3.54 5.67 8.07
CA GLU A 77 -3.23 5.11 6.76
C GLU A 77 -2.06 4.11 6.86
N LEU A 78 -0.98 4.51 7.54
CA LEU A 78 0.18 3.66 7.78
C LEU A 78 -0.20 2.37 8.53
N ALA A 79 -0.98 2.48 9.61
CA ALA A 79 -1.47 1.33 10.37
C ALA A 79 -2.29 0.38 9.49
N THR A 80 -3.14 0.92 8.63
CA THR A 80 -3.94 0.13 7.68
C THR A 80 -3.05 -0.62 6.69
N LEU A 81 -2.07 0.06 6.08
CA LEU A 81 -1.13 -0.56 5.15
C LEU A 81 -0.30 -1.66 5.82
N MET A 82 0.20 -1.42 7.02
CA MET A 82 0.95 -2.42 7.80
C MET A 82 0.10 -3.64 8.13
N ALA A 83 -1.17 -3.45 8.52
CA ALA A 83 -2.10 -4.54 8.77
C ALA A 83 -2.34 -5.38 7.50
N THR A 84 -2.63 -4.73 6.38
CA THR A 84 -2.84 -5.39 5.08
C THR A 84 -1.61 -6.16 4.61
N LEU A 85 -0.40 -5.61 4.81
CA LEU A 85 0.86 -6.27 4.43
C LEU A 85 1.34 -7.31 5.46
N GLY A 86 0.67 -7.41 6.61
CA GLY A 86 1.09 -8.27 7.72
C GLY A 86 2.42 -7.86 8.37
N GLU A 87 2.81 -6.59 8.25
CA GLU A 87 4.08 -6.06 8.76
C GLU A 87 3.92 -5.51 10.18
N LEU A 88 3.71 -6.39 11.14
CA LEU A 88 3.64 -6.04 12.57
C LEU A 88 5.04 -6.12 13.20
N ASN A 89 5.98 -5.28 12.75
CA ASN A 89 7.32 -5.29 13.34
C ASN A 89 7.38 -4.44 14.62
N ILE A 90 7.93 -4.99 15.70
CA ILE A 90 7.94 -4.40 17.05
C ILE A 90 8.80 -3.11 17.10
N ASP A 91 9.75 -2.96 16.17
CA ASP A 91 10.57 -1.75 15.93
C ASP A 91 9.92 -0.75 14.96
N SER A 92 8.58 -0.73 14.91
CA SER A 92 7.79 0.10 14.00
C SER A 92 8.25 1.56 13.97
N PRO A 93 8.30 2.21 12.79
CA PRO A 93 8.61 3.64 12.66
C PRO A 93 7.75 4.53 13.57
N ILE A 94 6.53 4.07 13.87
CA ILE A 94 5.57 4.65 14.82
C ILE A 94 6.20 4.92 16.21
N GLN A 95 7.10 4.06 16.70
CA GLN A 95 7.81 4.31 17.97
C GLN A 95 8.99 5.28 17.80
N ARG A 96 9.62 5.33 16.63
CA ARG A 96 10.76 6.21 16.33
C ARG A 96 10.32 7.67 16.18
N GLU A 97 9.10 7.90 15.70
CA GLU A 97 8.47 9.22 15.52
C GLU A 97 7.95 9.86 16.81
N LYS A 98 7.93 9.13 17.92
CA LYS A 98 7.71 9.73 19.24
C LYS A 98 8.80 10.76 19.61
N ARG A 99 9.92 10.82 18.87
CA ARG A 99 11.07 11.71 19.13
C ARG A 99 11.14 12.98 18.28
N SER A 100 10.18 13.29 17.42
CA SER A 100 10.17 14.56 16.65
C SER A 100 9.46 15.67 17.43
N ASN A 101 10.11 16.83 17.50
CA ASN A 101 9.72 17.94 18.38
C ASN A 101 8.58 18.80 17.79
N SER A 102 8.36 18.79 16.47
CA SER A 102 7.26 19.53 15.81
C SER A 102 6.34 18.61 14.99
N LEU A 103 5.08 19.03 14.83
CA LEU A 103 4.07 18.30 14.03
C LEU A 103 4.45 18.22 12.54
N GLU A 104 5.07 19.28 12.01
CA GLU A 104 5.56 19.29 10.63
C GLU A 104 6.68 18.27 10.42
N GLN A 105 7.61 18.13 11.38
CA GLN A 105 8.65 17.10 11.31
C GLN A 105 8.07 15.68 11.37
N LYS A 106 7.05 15.46 12.21
CA LYS A 106 6.33 14.18 12.25
C LYS A 106 5.69 13.87 10.90
N LEU A 107 5.00 14.85 10.30
CA LEU A 107 4.36 14.63 9.00
C LEU A 107 5.39 14.32 7.90
N ALA A 108 6.53 15.04 7.91
CA ALA A 108 7.62 14.83 6.96
C ALA A 108 8.30 13.46 7.11
N SER A 109 8.31 12.87 8.31
CA SER A 109 8.86 11.52 8.53
C SER A 109 7.87 10.41 8.15
N VAL A 110 6.57 10.59 8.41
CA VAL A 110 5.54 9.57 8.09
C VAL A 110 5.32 9.44 6.59
N ALA A 111 5.33 10.57 5.87
CA ALA A 111 5.00 10.63 4.45
C ALA A 111 5.80 9.64 3.56
N PRO A 112 7.14 9.57 3.61
CA PRO A 112 7.89 8.61 2.78
C PRO A 112 7.59 7.16 3.15
N LEU A 113 7.38 6.84 4.43
CA LEU A 113 7.07 5.48 4.88
C LEU A 113 5.72 4.98 4.34
N VAL A 114 4.72 5.86 4.33
CA VAL A 114 3.42 5.56 3.73
C VAL A 114 3.57 5.28 2.23
N GLU A 115 4.39 6.07 1.53
CA GLU A 115 4.59 5.89 0.09
C GLU A 115 5.33 4.59 -0.23
N ASP A 116 6.37 4.25 0.53
CA ASP A 116 7.07 2.97 0.42
C ASP A 116 6.12 1.78 0.61
N LEU A 117 5.25 1.85 1.62
CA LEU A 117 4.24 0.81 1.88
C LEU A 117 3.18 0.72 0.78
N ARG A 118 2.81 1.84 0.14
CA ARG A 118 1.88 1.84 -1.01
C ARG A 118 2.50 1.16 -2.22
N VAL A 119 3.76 1.47 -2.54
CA VAL A 119 4.49 0.81 -3.64
C VAL A 119 4.59 -0.69 -3.37
N LYS A 120 4.93 -1.07 -2.13
CA LYS A 120 5.01 -2.48 -1.71
C LYS A 120 3.67 -3.19 -1.80
N LYS A 121 2.58 -2.53 -1.43
CA LYS A 121 1.21 -3.05 -1.58
C LYS A 121 0.90 -3.35 -3.05
N GLU A 122 1.22 -2.44 -3.95
CA GLU A 122 0.98 -2.60 -5.40
C GLU A 122 1.78 -3.78 -5.97
N GLU A 123 3.07 -3.86 -5.64
CA GLU A 123 3.91 -4.99 -6.06
C GLU A 123 3.36 -6.32 -5.55
N ARG A 124 2.94 -6.37 -4.28
CA ARG A 124 2.36 -7.56 -3.68
C ARG A 124 1.04 -7.95 -4.35
N MET A 125 0.19 -6.98 -4.68
CA MET A 125 -1.06 -7.22 -5.40
C MET A 125 -0.80 -7.86 -6.77
N LYS A 126 0.21 -7.34 -7.50
CA LYS A 126 0.64 -7.93 -8.76
C LYS A 126 1.11 -9.39 -8.59
N GLN A 127 1.94 -9.67 -7.59
CA GLN A 127 2.39 -11.03 -7.28
C GLN A 127 1.22 -12.00 -7.04
N PHE A 128 0.22 -11.58 -6.25
CA PHE A 128 -0.98 -12.38 -6.02
C PHE A 128 -1.78 -12.62 -7.31
N SER A 129 -1.95 -11.59 -8.14
CA SER A 129 -2.63 -11.70 -9.44
C SER A 129 -1.94 -12.72 -10.34
N ASP A 130 -0.61 -12.63 -10.47
CA ASP A 130 0.18 -13.52 -11.33
C ASP A 130 0.11 -14.98 -10.85
N ILE A 131 0.21 -15.23 -9.54
CA ILE A 131 0.14 -16.58 -8.97
C ILE A 131 -1.27 -17.16 -9.14
N LYS A 132 -2.32 -16.37 -8.94
CA LYS A 132 -3.72 -16.81 -9.15
C LYS A 132 -3.97 -17.22 -10.59
N ALA A 133 -3.54 -16.40 -11.54
CA ALA A 133 -3.67 -16.72 -12.97
C ALA A 133 -2.97 -18.04 -13.33
N GLN A 134 -1.80 -18.31 -12.74
CA GLN A 134 -1.11 -19.58 -12.93
C GLN A 134 -1.84 -20.76 -12.30
N ILE A 135 -2.38 -20.60 -11.08
CA ILE A 135 -3.19 -21.62 -10.40
C ILE A 135 -4.42 -21.96 -11.24
N GLU A 136 -5.17 -20.97 -11.72
CA GLU A 136 -6.36 -21.16 -12.53
C GLU A 136 -6.02 -21.89 -13.84
N LYS A 137 -4.94 -21.48 -14.51
CA LYS A 137 -4.47 -22.12 -15.73
C LYS A 137 -4.15 -23.60 -15.51
N ILE A 138 -3.31 -23.91 -14.52
CA ILE A 138 -2.90 -25.31 -14.25
C ILE A 138 -4.10 -26.13 -13.78
N SER A 139 -4.96 -25.58 -12.93
CA SER A 139 -6.17 -26.28 -12.47
C SER A 139 -7.10 -26.62 -13.65
N GLY A 140 -7.25 -25.71 -14.62
CA GLY A 140 -8.00 -25.96 -15.84
C GLY A 140 -7.37 -27.04 -16.73
N GLU A 141 -6.04 -27.06 -16.85
CA GLU A 141 -5.30 -28.09 -17.59
C GLU A 141 -5.43 -29.47 -16.92
N ILE A 142 -5.38 -29.54 -15.59
CA ILE A 142 -5.51 -30.77 -14.79
C ILE A 142 -6.94 -31.32 -14.86
N SER A 143 -7.96 -30.48 -14.69
CA SER A 143 -9.37 -30.91 -14.70
C SER A 143 -9.88 -31.33 -16.09
N GLY A 144 -9.10 -31.07 -17.14
CA GLY A 144 -9.51 -31.23 -18.52
C GLY A 144 -10.37 -30.04 -18.93
N TYR A 145 -9.93 -29.31 -19.95
CA TYR A 145 -10.63 -28.13 -20.48
C TYR A 145 -11.97 -28.54 -21.09
N ASN A 146 -13.00 -28.74 -20.25
CA ASN A 146 -14.44 -28.81 -20.56
C ASN A 146 -15.27 -28.96 -19.27
N HIS A 147 -15.22 -27.98 -18.37
CA HIS A 147 -16.35 -27.73 -17.48
C HIS A 147 -16.88 -26.32 -17.73
N LEU A 148 -17.68 -26.21 -18.79
CA LEU A 148 -18.43 -25.01 -19.17
C LEU A 148 -19.54 -24.63 -18.18
N ASN A 149 -19.53 -25.14 -16.94
CA ASN A 149 -20.53 -24.79 -15.93
C ASN A 149 -20.03 -25.03 -14.50
N ASN A 150 -19.69 -23.95 -13.81
CA ASN A 150 -20.06 -23.72 -12.40
C ASN A 150 -19.81 -24.87 -11.40
N ALA A 151 -18.58 -24.96 -10.92
CA ALA A 151 -18.37 -24.98 -9.48
C ALA A 151 -17.16 -24.07 -9.23
N PRO A 152 -17.29 -22.96 -8.49
CA PRO A 152 -16.12 -22.21 -8.07
C PRO A 152 -15.31 -23.19 -7.24
N VAL A 153 -14.03 -23.36 -7.56
CA VAL A 153 -13.06 -23.92 -6.62
C VAL A 153 -13.15 -23.02 -5.39
N SER A 154 -13.99 -23.47 -4.47
CA SER A 154 -14.48 -22.70 -3.35
C SER A 154 -13.33 -22.68 -2.37
N SER A 155 -12.68 -21.52 -2.25
CA SER A 155 -12.03 -21.01 -1.04
C SER A 155 -11.06 -19.84 -1.31
N LEU A 156 -10.81 -19.45 -2.57
CA LEU A 156 -10.02 -18.24 -2.86
C LEU A 156 -10.90 -17.00 -3.01
N THR A 157 -12.00 -16.94 -2.25
CA THR A 157 -12.70 -15.68 -1.98
C THR A 157 -11.74 -14.79 -1.21
N LEU A 158 -10.95 -14.05 -1.99
CA LEU A 158 -10.60 -12.66 -1.77
C LEU A 158 -10.81 -12.20 -0.32
N ASP A 159 -9.87 -12.53 0.55
CA ASP A 159 -9.53 -11.54 1.55
C ASP A 159 -8.63 -10.54 0.81
N GLU A 160 -9.26 -9.63 0.05
CA GLU A 160 -8.57 -8.56 -0.69
C GLU A 160 -7.71 -7.69 0.25
N GLN A 161 -7.96 -7.83 1.54
CA GLN A 161 -7.31 -7.14 2.63
C GLN A 161 -6.07 -7.86 3.19
N ASP A 162 -5.86 -9.17 2.93
CA ASP A 162 -4.68 -9.90 3.43
C ASP A 162 -3.64 -10.10 2.31
N LEU A 163 -2.71 -9.15 2.24
CA LEU A 163 -1.54 -9.19 1.37
C LEU A 163 -0.28 -9.64 2.11
N SER A 164 -0.44 -10.34 3.24
CA SER A 164 0.69 -10.79 4.05
C SER A 164 1.62 -11.74 3.30
N VAL A 165 2.89 -11.75 3.71
CA VAL A 165 3.89 -12.70 3.18
C VAL A 165 3.44 -14.14 3.44
N ARG A 166 2.85 -14.41 4.61
CA ARG A 166 2.30 -15.73 4.94
C ARG A 166 1.26 -16.16 3.90
N LYS A 167 0.29 -15.29 3.61
CA LYS A 167 -0.72 -15.60 2.59
C LYS A 167 -0.09 -15.83 1.23
N LEU A 168 0.88 -15.01 0.82
CA LEU A 168 1.59 -15.20 -0.44
C LEU A 168 2.27 -16.57 -0.51
N THR A 169 2.95 -16.99 0.57
CA THR A 169 3.60 -18.31 0.62
C THR A 169 2.62 -19.48 0.55
N GLU A 170 1.40 -19.33 1.10
CA GLU A 170 0.35 -20.34 0.97
C GLU A 170 -0.06 -20.54 -0.50
N TYR A 171 -0.25 -19.44 -1.25
CA TYR A 171 -0.56 -19.50 -2.68
C TYR A 171 0.60 -20.09 -3.50
N GLN A 172 1.84 -19.73 -3.19
CA GLN A 172 3.02 -20.31 -3.84
C GLN A 172 3.14 -21.82 -3.58
N ALA A 173 2.89 -22.27 -2.34
CA ALA A 173 2.89 -23.68 -2.00
C ALA A 173 1.77 -24.45 -2.72
N HIS A 174 0.59 -23.85 -2.85
CA HIS A 174 -0.52 -24.43 -3.61
C HIS A 174 -0.18 -24.55 -5.10
N LEU A 175 0.38 -23.49 -5.70
CA LEU A 175 0.84 -23.50 -7.09
C LEU A 175 1.88 -24.61 -7.33
N HIS A 176 2.87 -24.74 -6.45
CA HIS A 176 3.88 -25.80 -6.52
C HIS A 176 3.25 -27.21 -6.44
N THR A 177 2.24 -27.38 -5.59
CA THR A 177 1.51 -28.66 -5.47
C THR A 177 0.79 -29.03 -6.77
N LEU A 178 0.11 -28.06 -7.39
CA LEU A 178 -0.55 -28.26 -8.69
C LEU A 178 0.44 -28.53 -9.82
N GLN A 179 1.57 -27.81 -9.85
CA GLN A 179 2.63 -28.06 -10.82
C GLN A 179 3.18 -29.48 -10.71
N LYS A 180 3.38 -29.97 -9.47
CA LYS A 180 3.80 -31.34 -9.22
C LYS A 180 2.74 -32.35 -9.66
N GLU A 181 1.47 -32.15 -9.31
CA GLU A 181 0.38 -33.03 -9.73
C GLU A 181 0.29 -33.14 -11.26
N LYS A 182 0.37 -32.00 -11.96
CA LYS A 182 0.38 -31.97 -13.43
C LYS A 182 1.53 -32.79 -14.00
N SER A 183 2.74 -32.63 -13.43
CA SER A 183 3.92 -33.39 -13.84
C SER A 183 3.75 -34.89 -13.61
N ASP A 184 3.25 -35.28 -12.44
CA ASP A 184 3.04 -36.69 -12.07
C ASP A 184 1.99 -37.35 -13.00
N ARG A 185 0.91 -36.64 -13.31
CA ARG A 185 -0.11 -37.12 -14.26
C ARG A 185 0.44 -37.27 -15.68
N LEU A 186 1.23 -36.30 -16.15
CA LEU A 186 1.85 -36.37 -17.47
C LEU A 186 2.84 -37.54 -17.57
N HIS A 187 3.63 -37.79 -16.52
CA HIS A 187 4.53 -38.93 -16.45
C HIS A 187 3.78 -40.25 -16.55
N LYS A 188 2.68 -40.39 -15.81
CA LYS A 188 1.83 -41.59 -15.87
C LYS A 188 1.22 -41.82 -17.25
N VAL A 189 0.76 -40.75 -17.93
CA VAL A 189 0.27 -40.84 -19.32
C VAL A 189 1.38 -41.35 -20.24
N LEU A 190 2.61 -40.83 -20.10
CA LEU A 190 3.74 -41.28 -20.90
C LEU A 190 4.10 -42.76 -20.65
N GLU A 191 4.08 -43.22 -19.39
CA GLU A 191 4.28 -44.63 -19.05
C GLU A 191 3.23 -45.52 -19.72
N CYS A 192 1.94 -45.16 -19.63
CA CYS A 192 0.87 -45.90 -20.29
C CYS A 192 1.04 -45.93 -21.82
N VAL A 193 1.39 -44.80 -22.45
CA VAL A 193 1.63 -44.74 -23.90
C VAL A 193 2.78 -45.65 -24.31
N ASN A 194 3.88 -45.70 -23.55
CA ASN A 194 5.02 -46.59 -23.80
C ASN A 194 4.65 -48.07 -23.65
N GLU A 195 3.81 -48.40 -22.68
CA GLU A 195 3.29 -49.76 -22.49
C GLU A 195 2.41 -50.17 -23.67
N VAL A 196 1.48 -49.31 -24.11
CA VAL A 196 0.66 -49.56 -25.31
C VAL A 196 1.54 -49.75 -26.55
N HIS A 197 2.57 -48.92 -26.73
CA HIS A 197 3.53 -49.08 -27.82
C HIS A 197 4.21 -50.45 -27.81
N SER A 198 4.66 -50.90 -26.63
CA SER A 198 5.31 -52.20 -26.46
C SER A 198 4.36 -53.36 -26.77
N LEU A 199 3.12 -53.29 -26.29
CA LEU A 199 2.08 -54.29 -26.54
C LEU A 199 1.67 -54.35 -28.01
N CYS A 200 1.54 -53.21 -28.69
CA CYS A 200 1.27 -53.16 -30.13
C CYS A 200 2.37 -53.88 -30.92
N GLY A 201 3.64 -53.69 -30.55
CA GLY A 201 4.77 -54.40 -31.14
C GLY A 201 4.71 -55.93 -30.97
N VAL A 202 4.25 -56.41 -29.81
CA VAL A 202 4.09 -57.86 -29.53
C VAL A 202 2.90 -58.45 -30.28
N LEU A 203 1.78 -57.73 -30.36
CA LEU A 203 0.54 -58.20 -30.98
C LEU A 203 0.47 -57.98 -32.49
N GLY A 204 1.42 -57.24 -33.07
CA GLY A 204 1.42 -56.87 -34.49
C GLY A 204 0.34 -55.85 -34.85
N LEU A 205 -0.06 -55.00 -33.90
CA LEU A 205 -1.05 -53.93 -34.10
C LEU A 205 -0.37 -52.62 -34.49
N ASP A 206 -1.08 -51.76 -35.23
CA ASP A 206 -0.60 -50.42 -35.55
C ASP A 206 -0.79 -49.48 -34.36
N PHE A 207 0.32 -49.09 -33.74
CA PHE A 207 0.32 -48.19 -32.58
C PHE A 207 -0.38 -46.86 -32.85
N GLY A 208 -0.16 -46.29 -34.03
CA GLY A 208 -0.71 -44.99 -34.41
C GLY A 208 -2.23 -45.01 -34.44
N GLN A 209 -2.81 -46.05 -35.04
CA GLN A 209 -4.25 -46.30 -35.07
C GLN A 209 -4.79 -46.56 -33.66
N THR A 210 -4.15 -47.45 -32.89
CA THR A 210 -4.60 -47.83 -31.54
C THR A 210 -4.67 -46.64 -30.58
N VAL A 211 -3.68 -45.75 -30.60
CA VAL A 211 -3.66 -44.58 -29.70
C VAL A 211 -4.61 -43.46 -30.17
N SER A 212 -4.83 -43.32 -31.48
CA SER A 212 -5.78 -42.34 -32.04
C SER A 212 -7.23 -42.65 -31.68
N GLU A 213 -7.57 -43.92 -31.44
CA GLU A 213 -8.89 -44.35 -30.97
C GLU A 213 -9.19 -43.89 -29.53
N VAL A 214 -8.14 -43.68 -28.72
CA VAL A 214 -8.28 -43.18 -27.34
C VAL A 214 -8.32 -41.65 -27.30
N ASP A 215 -7.31 -41.01 -27.89
CA ASP A 215 -7.27 -39.56 -28.03
C ASP A 215 -6.41 -39.16 -29.25
N PRO A 216 -6.97 -38.46 -30.25
CA PRO A 216 -6.23 -38.02 -31.44
C PRO A 216 -4.97 -37.19 -31.15
N SER A 217 -4.92 -36.51 -30.00
CA SER A 217 -3.75 -35.72 -29.59
C SER A 217 -2.53 -36.58 -29.24
N LEU A 218 -2.75 -37.83 -28.83
CA LEU A 218 -1.69 -38.78 -28.47
C LEU A 218 -1.01 -39.40 -29.72
N HIS A 219 -1.66 -39.36 -30.89
CA HIS A 219 -1.04 -39.79 -32.15
C HIS A 219 0.17 -38.93 -32.55
N ARG A 220 0.18 -37.66 -32.12
CA ARG A 220 1.15 -36.65 -32.56
C ARG A 220 2.52 -36.76 -31.86
N THR A 221 2.62 -37.47 -30.74
CA THR A 221 3.87 -37.60 -29.97
C THR A 221 4.82 -38.68 -30.50
N SER A 222 4.36 -39.55 -31.41
CA SER A 222 5.15 -40.70 -31.88
C SER A 222 6.00 -40.41 -33.12
N ILE A 223 5.64 -39.42 -33.92
CA ILE A 223 6.30 -39.20 -35.22
C ILE A 223 7.45 -38.17 -35.15
N GLU A 224 7.49 -37.27 -34.16
CA GLU A 224 8.60 -36.33 -33.98
C GLU A 224 8.80 -35.94 -32.51
N GLN A 225 9.65 -36.65 -31.76
CA GLN A 225 10.43 -36.09 -30.63
C GLN A 225 11.46 -37.05 -30.02
N SER A 226 12.30 -37.65 -30.86
CA SER A 226 13.69 -37.93 -30.48
C SER A 226 14.54 -36.69 -30.78
N THR A 227 14.29 -35.56 -30.10
CA THR A 227 15.22 -34.43 -29.90
C THR A 227 14.49 -33.24 -29.26
N THR A 228 14.88 -32.89 -28.04
CA THR A 228 15.09 -31.50 -27.60
C THR A 228 13.93 -30.50 -27.78
N SER A 229 12.91 -30.50 -26.89
CA SER A 229 12.25 -29.21 -26.51
C SER A 229 11.39 -29.21 -25.22
N ALA A 230 11.09 -30.35 -24.58
CA ALA A 230 10.16 -30.37 -23.42
C ALA A 230 10.75 -29.91 -22.06
N ILE A 231 12.02 -29.48 -21.99
CA ILE A 231 12.65 -29.01 -20.73
C ILE A 231 12.67 -27.46 -20.64
N ALA A 232 12.30 -26.73 -21.70
CA ALA A 232 12.46 -25.27 -21.73
C ALA A 232 11.44 -24.47 -20.91
N HIS A 233 10.35 -25.06 -20.41
CA HIS A 233 9.32 -24.33 -19.66
C HIS A 233 9.40 -24.46 -18.13
N LEU A 234 10.50 -25.02 -17.60
CA LEU A 234 10.75 -25.13 -16.15
C LEU A 234 11.76 -24.10 -15.58
N LYS A 235 12.15 -23.09 -16.37
CA LYS A 235 12.92 -21.93 -15.87
C LYS A 235 12.47 -20.64 -16.53
N ALA A 236 11.45 -20.00 -15.95
CA ALA A 236 11.29 -18.55 -15.89
C ALA A 236 10.37 -18.23 -14.72
#